data_AF-A0A2Z5EET5-F1
#
_entry.id   AF-A0A2Z5EET5-F1
#
_cell.length_a   1.000
_cell.length_b   1.000
_cell.length_c   1.000
_cell.angle_alpha   90.00
_cell.angle_beta   90.00
_cell.angle_gamma   90.00
#
_symmetry.space_group_name_H-M   'P 1'
#
loop_
_entity.id
_entity.type
_entity.pdbx_description
1 polymer ?
#
loop_
_entity_poly.entity_id
_entity_poly.type
_entity_poly.pdbx_seq_one_letter_code
_entity_poly.pdbx_strand_id
1 'polypeptide(L)' 'MTPANPSPTDARNAAIYVAVIDGATFGELAQRYGISRVRVQKAYARERTNAWEARRHGDTSYLGRPIPSDV' A
#
# COMPACT_ATOMS: atom_id res chain seq x y z
N MET A 1 -13.25 -7.30 -19.97
CA MET A 1 -13.10 -6.83 -18.57
C MET A 1 -12.28 -5.56 -18.61
N THR A 2 -12.93 -4.41 -18.52
CA THR A 2 -12.24 -3.11 -18.48
C THR A 2 -11.48 -3.04 -17.15
N PRO A 3 -10.16 -2.76 -17.11
CA PRO A 3 -9.50 -2.52 -15.85
C PRO A 3 -10.21 -1.33 -15.21
N ALA A 4 -10.85 -1.56 -14.06
CA ALA A 4 -11.44 -0.47 -13.29
C ALA A 4 -10.33 0.55 -13.07
N ASN A 5 -10.47 1.75 -13.65
CA ASN A 5 -9.51 2.82 -13.45
C ASN A 5 -9.39 3.00 -11.93
N PRO A 6 -8.23 2.71 -11.32
CA PRO A 6 -8.10 2.75 -9.88
C PRO A 6 -8.48 4.16 -9.45
N SER A 7 -9.34 4.27 -8.44
CA SER A 7 -9.73 5.60 -7.98
C SER A 7 -8.46 6.37 -7.57
N PRO A 8 -8.46 7.71 -7.64
CA PRO A 8 -7.30 8.49 -7.19
C PRO A 8 -6.86 8.14 -5.76
N THR A 9 -7.81 7.67 -4.94
CA THR A 9 -7.54 7.18 -3.59
C THR A 9 -6.80 5.85 -3.59
N ASP A 10 -7.20 4.89 -4.42
CA ASP A 10 -6.57 3.57 -4.51
C ASP A 10 -5.15 3.69 -5.06
N ALA A 11 -4.95 4.53 -6.09
CA ALA A 11 -3.63 4.82 -6.63
C ALA A 11 -2.69 5.42 -5.56
N ARG A 12 -3.20 6.36 -4.73
CA ARG A 12 -2.43 6.92 -3.62
C ARG A 12 -2.10 5.86 -2.57
N ASN A 13 -3.06 4.99 -2.22
CA ASN A 13 -2.83 3.98 -1.19
C ASN A 13 -1.79 2.96 -1.64
N ALA A 14 -1.86 2.52 -2.90
CA ALA A 14 -0.84 1.68 -3.53
C ALA A 14 0.55 2.34 -3.48
N ALA A 15 0.64 3.63 -3.81
CA ALA A 15 1.90 4.38 -3.71
C ALA A 15 2.42 4.50 -2.27
N ILE A 16 1.53 4.69 -1.29
CA ILE A 16 1.89 4.68 0.14
C ILE A 16 2.46 3.33 0.53
N TYR A 17 1.81 2.22 0.15
CA TYR A 17 2.29 0.88 0.44
C TYR A 17 3.70 0.65 -0.11
N VAL A 18 3.89 0.88 -1.41
CA VAL A 18 5.19 0.68 -2.06
C VAL A 18 6.27 1.54 -1.40
N ALA A 19 5.98 2.81 -1.10
CA ALA A 19 6.95 3.68 -0.46
C ALA A 19 7.36 3.20 0.94
N VAL A 20 6.42 2.65 1.73
CA VAL A 20 6.75 2.08 3.04
C VAL A 20 7.61 0.82 2.91
N ILE A 21 7.32 -0.05 1.94
CA ILE A 21 8.15 -1.22 1.65
C ILE A 21 9.56 -0.80 1.19
N ASP A 22 9.67 0.30 0.46
CA ASP A 22 10.94 0.89 0.03
C ASP A 22 11.65 1.69 1.15
N GLY A 23 11.11 1.71 2.37
CA GLY A 23 11.74 2.28 3.58
C GLY A 23 11.28 3.67 3.99
N ALA A 24 10.29 4.26 3.31
CA ALA A 24 9.74 5.56 3.70
C ALA A 24 8.95 5.48 5.01
N THR A 25 9.06 6.52 5.84
CA THR A 25 8.32 6.61 7.09
C THR A 25 6.92 7.18 6.87
N PHE A 26 5.99 6.86 7.77
CA PHE A 26 4.64 7.46 7.74
C PHE A 26 4.65 8.98 7.90
N GLY A 27 5.68 9.54 8.55
CA GLY A 27 5.82 10.99 8.73
C GLY A 27 6.16 11.70 7.42
N GLU A 28 7.09 11.16 6.64
CA GLU A 28 7.47 11.70 5.33
C GLU A 28 6.30 11.62 4.35
N LEU A 29 5.57 10.50 4.34
CA LEU A 29 4.41 10.31 3.47
C LEU A 29 3.25 11.23 3.84
N ALA A 30 3.04 11.50 5.13
CA ALA A 30 2.02 12.44 5.59
C ALA A 30 2.30 13.85 5.04
N GLN A 31 3.55 14.31 5.12
CA GLN A 31 3.98 15.59 4.55
C GLN A 31 3.86 15.61 3.04
N ARG A 32 4.35 14.57 2.34
CA ARG A 32 4.32 14.46 0.88
C ARG A 32 2.92 14.54 0.29
N TYR A 33 1.95 13.89 0.94
CA TYR A 33 0.56 13.84 0.44
C TYR A 33 -0.36 14.88 1.08
N GLY A 34 0.13 15.69 2.03
CA GLY A 34 -0.70 16.65 2.75
C GLY A 34 -1.85 16.00 3.54
N ILE A 35 -1.62 14.80 4.09
CA ILE A 35 -2.62 14.07 4.88
C ILE A 35 -2.09 13.73 6.26
N SER A 36 -2.96 13.41 7.21
CA SER A 36 -2.53 13.00 8.55
C SER A 36 -1.77 11.67 8.52
N ARG A 37 -0.81 11.52 9.44
CA ARG A 37 -0.08 10.25 9.65
C ARG A 37 -1.02 9.07 9.87
N VAL A 38 -2.14 9.28 10.57
CA VAL A 38 -3.17 8.25 10.78
C VAL A 38 -3.81 7.82 9.47
N ARG A 39 -4.06 8.74 8.52
CA ARG A 39 -4.54 8.36 7.19
C ARG A 39 -3.52 7.54 6.41
N VAL A 40 -2.23 7.88 6.49
CA VAL A 40 -1.16 7.08 5.87
C VAL A 40 -1.15 5.66 6.44
N GLN A 41 -1.22 5.53 7.77
CA GLN A 41 -1.28 4.22 8.44
C GLN A 41 -2.48 3.40 8.01
N LYS A 42 -3.66 4.00 7.91
CA LYS A 42 -4.88 3.32 7.44
C LYS A 42 -4.75 2.87 5.98
N ALA A 43 -4.19 3.71 5.12
CA ALA A 43 -3.93 3.36 3.72
C ALA A 43 -2.95 2.18 3.63
N TYR A 44 -1.83 2.26 4.35
CA TYR A 44 -0.85 1.19 4.42
C TYR A 44 -1.45 -0.13 4.94
N ALA A 45 -2.21 -0.09 6.04
CA ALA A 45 -2.83 -1.28 6.62
C ALA A 45 -3.80 -1.95 5.65
N ARG A 46 -4.59 -1.17 4.90
CA ARG A 46 -5.52 -1.69 3.89
C ARG A 46 -4.77 -2.42 2.77
N GLU A 47 -3.75 -1.79 2.20
CA GLU A 47 -2.97 -2.43 1.13
C GLU A 47 -2.16 -3.64 1.64
N ARG A 48 -1.71 -3.61 2.90
CA ARG A 48 -1.06 -4.76 3.53
C ARG A 48 -2.02 -5.94 3.67
N THR A 49 -3.29 -5.71 4.00
CA THR A 49 -4.32 -6.76 3.99
C THR A 49 -4.49 -7.33 2.58
N ASN A 50 -4.60 -6.48 1.56
CA ASN A 50 -4.69 -6.93 0.17
C ASN A 50 -3.47 -7.77 -0.24
N ALA A 51 -2.26 -7.37 0.17
CA ALA A 51 -1.04 -8.11 -0.07
C ALA A 51 -1.07 -9.50 0.61
N TRP A 52 -1.59 -9.58 1.84
CA TRP A 52 -1.78 -10.87 2.52
C TRP A 52 -2.80 -11.77 1.84
N GLU A 53 -3.89 -11.21 1.32
CA GLU A 53 -4.87 -11.95 0.53
C GLU A 53 -4.23 -12.49 -0.74
N ALA A 54 -3.48 -11.68 -1.49
CA ALA A 54 -2.72 -12.10 -2.66
C ALA A 54 -1.76 -13.26 -2.32
N ARG A 55 -1.03 -13.15 -1.20
CA ARG A 55 -0.16 -14.23 -0.72
C ARG A 55 -0.91 -15.51 -0.41
N ARG A 56 -2.10 -15.41 0.19
CA ARG A 56 -2.97 -16.56 0.46
C ARG A 56 -3.42 -17.23 -0.84
N HIS A 57 -3.54 -16.48 -1.93
CA HIS A 57 -3.84 -16.99 -3.26
C HIS A 57 -2.62 -17.55 -4.01
N GLY A 58 -1.43 -17.53 -3.40
CA GLY A 58 -0.19 -18.06 -3.97
C GLY A 58 0.74 -17.02 -4.57
N ASP A 59 0.38 -15.74 -4.52
CA ASP A 59 1.26 -14.67 -5.00
C ASP A 59 2.46 -14.48 -4.06
N THR A 60 3.61 -14.13 -4.62
CA THR A 60 4.83 -13.82 -3.86
C THR A 60 5.13 -12.32 -3.84
N SER A 61 4.42 -11.55 -4.67
CA SER A 61 4.59 -10.11 -4.82
C SER A 61 3.25 -9.40 -4.89
N TYR A 62 3.18 -8.20 -4.33
CA TYR A 62 2.04 -7.30 -4.42
C TYR A 62 2.54 -5.92 -4.86
N LEU A 63 1.91 -5.35 -5.89
CA LEU A 63 2.33 -4.07 -6.49
C LEU A 63 3.81 -4.03 -6.92
N GLY A 64 4.36 -5.16 -7.40
CA GLY A 64 5.76 -5.25 -7.85
C GLY A 64 6.79 -5.22 -6.71
N ARG A 65 6.36 -5.46 -5.47
CA ARG A 65 7.21 -5.59 -4.28
C ARG A 65 6.99 -6.92 -3.58
N PRO A 66 8.00 -7.48 -2.90
CA PRO A 66 7.83 -8.70 -2.13
C PRO A 66 6.77 -8.48 -1.04
N ILE A 67 5.91 -9.48 -0.84
CA ILE A 67 4.91 -9.41 0.23
C ILE A 67 5.62 -9.64 1.57
N PRO A 68 5.63 -8.65 2.48
CA PRO A 68 6.34 -8.77 3.75
C PRO A 68 5.84 -9.97 4.56
N SER A 69 6.77 -10.68 5.20
CA SER A 69 6.50 -11.89 6.00
C SER A 69 6.05 -11.59 7.44
N ASP A 70 6.37 -10.41 7.97
CA ASP A 70 6.06 -10.03 9.34
C ASP A 70 4.60 -9.63 9.54
N VAL A 71 4.10 -9.79 10.77
CA VAL A 71 2.73 -9.55 11.26
C VAL A 71 2.69 -8.32 12.16
#